data_AF-A0A7S1EZN4-F1
#
_entry.id   AF-A0A7S1EZN4-F1
#
_cell.length_a   1.000
_cell.length_b   1.000
_cell.length_c   1.000
_cell.angle_alpha   90.00
_cell.angle_beta   90.00
_cell.angle_gamma   90.00
#
_symmetry.space_group_name_H-M   'P 1'
#
loop_
_entity.id
_entity.type
_entity.pdbx_description
1 polymer ?
#
loop_
_entity_poly.entity_id
_entity_poly.type
_entity_poly.pdbx_seq_one_letter_code
_entity_poly.pdbx_strand_id
1 'polypeptide(L)'
;SSPATVAWSLLQLPTAAPDRIVLWLVGARNSMEGQLAKDGGWQLLADVFPNIQWDVVLIGPEMDEFVVDSGQIVARGVRRTGHDWLREADTLPNIAACLNSGIGTLSFPLVNPWISTIEELLRLQVPTLFTCFSLRERAGEDVILRQLFKSKVLVDFLHNPFTPEEGDTPA
;
A
#
# COMPACT_ATOMS: atom_id res chain seq x y z
N SER A 1 -6.99 -7.52 -6.93
CA SER A 1 -7.64 -6.77 -5.82
C SER A 1 -6.86 -5.52 -5.41
N SER A 2 -5.53 -5.47 -5.50
CA SER A 2 -4.73 -4.33 -4.97
C SER A 2 -4.94 -2.97 -5.66
N PRO A 3 -5.00 -2.81 -7.01
CA PRO A 3 -5.14 -1.48 -7.62
C PRO A 3 -6.51 -0.85 -7.41
N ALA A 4 -7.59 -1.63 -7.53
CA ALA A 4 -8.96 -1.15 -7.32
C ALA A 4 -9.19 -0.70 -5.86
N THR A 5 -8.63 -1.47 -4.92
CA THR A 5 -8.61 -1.13 -3.49
C THR A 5 -7.95 0.23 -3.25
N VAL A 6 -6.75 0.44 -3.79
CA VAL A 6 -6.02 1.71 -3.64
C VAL A 6 -6.79 2.86 -4.28
N ALA A 7 -7.29 2.68 -5.50
CA ALA A 7 -8.08 3.69 -6.21
C ALA A 7 -9.32 4.10 -5.41
N TRP A 8 -10.07 3.14 -4.87
CA TRP A 8 -11.25 3.41 -4.05
C TRP A 8 -10.90 4.20 -2.79
N SER A 9 -9.83 3.82 -2.08
CA SER A 9 -9.39 4.54 -0.88
C SER A 9 -8.98 5.98 -1.18
N LEU A 10 -8.30 6.20 -2.30
CA LEU A 10 -7.90 7.54 -2.76
C LEU A 10 -9.09 8.44 -3.05
N LEU A 11 -10.18 7.91 -3.62
CA LEU A 11 -11.42 8.66 -3.86
C LEU A 11 -12.07 9.17 -2.58
N GLN A 12 -11.79 8.57 -1.43
CA GLN A 12 -12.33 8.98 -0.14
C GLN A 12 -11.50 10.10 0.53
N LEU A 13 -10.33 10.43 0.00
CA LEU A 13 -9.48 11.46 0.59
C LEU A 13 -9.92 12.86 0.12
N PRO A 14 -10.06 13.85 1.02
CA PRO A 14 -10.41 15.22 0.64
C PRO A 14 -9.28 15.85 -0.19
N THR A 15 -9.58 16.42 -1.36
CA THR A 15 -8.55 16.74 -2.37
C THR A 15 -8.41 18.22 -2.75
N ALA A 16 -7.15 18.65 -2.84
CA ALA A 16 -6.49 18.95 -4.11
C ALA A 16 -5.30 17.99 -4.24
N ALA A 17 -5.26 17.15 -5.29
CA ALA A 17 -4.14 16.23 -5.52
C ALA A 17 -3.04 16.93 -6.33
N PRO A 18 -1.76 16.64 -6.07
CA PRO A 18 -0.67 17.11 -6.93
C PRO A 18 -0.74 16.44 -8.31
N ASP A 19 -0.13 17.08 -9.32
CA ASP A 19 -0.03 16.54 -10.69
C ASP A 19 0.80 15.24 -10.78
N ARG A 20 1.55 14.92 -9.70
CA ARG A 20 2.35 13.70 -9.57
C ARG A 20 2.22 13.10 -8.19
N ILE A 21 1.98 11.79 -8.10
CA ILE A 21 1.87 11.03 -6.86
C ILE A 21 2.87 9.87 -6.86
N VAL A 22 3.64 9.76 -5.78
CA VAL A 22 4.47 8.60 -5.45
C VAL A 22 3.69 7.70 -4.50
N LEU A 23 3.29 6.53 -5.00
CA LEU A 23 2.61 5.48 -4.25
C LEU A 23 3.62 4.39 -3.89
N TRP A 24 3.82 4.15 -2.60
CA TRP A 24 4.58 2.99 -2.14
C TRP A 24 3.67 1.82 -1.81
N LEU A 25 3.97 0.65 -2.36
CA LEU A 25 3.33 -0.62 -2.04
C LEU A 25 4.31 -1.47 -1.24
N VAL A 26 4.18 -1.38 0.07
CA VAL A 26 5.06 -2.05 1.02
C VAL A 26 4.54 -3.46 1.26
N GLY A 27 5.43 -4.46 1.23
CA GLY A 27 5.03 -5.87 1.35
C GLY A 27 4.64 -6.52 0.02
N ALA A 28 5.02 -5.89 -1.10
CA ALA A 28 4.81 -6.43 -2.43
C ALA A 28 5.64 -7.70 -2.67
N ARG A 29 5.10 -8.63 -3.46
CA ARG A 29 5.81 -9.82 -3.94
C ARG A 29 5.93 -9.81 -5.45
N ASN A 30 7.05 -10.30 -5.97
CA ASN A 30 7.28 -10.32 -7.42
C ASN A 30 6.25 -11.18 -8.15
N SER A 31 5.83 -12.31 -7.57
CA SER A 31 4.84 -13.23 -8.14
C SER A 31 3.41 -12.69 -8.15
N MET A 32 3.12 -11.63 -7.41
CA MET A 32 1.80 -11.02 -7.31
C MET A 32 1.84 -9.60 -7.88
N GLU A 33 2.13 -8.60 -7.05
CA GLU A 33 2.08 -7.20 -7.47
C GLU A 33 3.16 -6.86 -8.52
N GLY A 34 4.31 -7.52 -8.46
CA GLY A 34 5.35 -7.38 -9.47
C GLY A 34 4.88 -7.83 -10.85
N GLN A 35 4.25 -9.00 -10.93
CA GLN A 35 3.67 -9.51 -12.17
C GLN A 35 2.52 -8.62 -12.65
N LEU A 36 1.62 -8.22 -11.74
CA LEU A 36 0.53 -7.29 -12.04
C LEU A 36 1.04 -5.97 -12.63
N ALA A 37 2.18 -5.45 -12.14
CA ALA A 37 2.79 -4.26 -12.70
C ALA A 37 3.35 -4.45 -14.10
N LYS A 38 4.00 -5.59 -14.36
CA LYS A 38 4.50 -5.96 -15.69
C LYS A 38 3.38 -6.15 -16.70
N ASP A 39 2.23 -6.63 -16.23
CA ASP A 39 1.02 -6.84 -17.05
C ASP A 39 0.17 -5.57 -17.21
N GLY A 40 0.62 -4.42 -16.67
CA GLY A 40 -0.08 -3.14 -16.79
C GLY A 40 -1.29 -2.97 -15.88
N GLY A 41 -1.46 -3.81 -14.86
CA GLY A 41 -2.63 -3.77 -13.95
C GLY A 41 -2.77 -2.49 -13.13
N TRP A 42 -1.73 -1.67 -13.02
CA TRP A 42 -1.78 -0.35 -12.37
C TRP A 42 -2.32 0.76 -13.26
N GLN A 43 -2.59 0.48 -14.55
CA GLN A 43 -3.20 1.45 -15.47
C GLN A 43 -4.55 1.97 -14.97
N LEU A 44 -5.26 1.18 -14.15
CA LEU A 44 -6.49 1.60 -13.48
C LEU A 44 -6.34 2.92 -12.71
N LEU A 45 -5.17 3.20 -12.11
CA LEU A 45 -4.96 4.47 -11.40
C LEU A 45 -4.98 5.67 -12.35
N ALA A 46 -4.39 5.54 -13.54
CA ALA A 46 -4.45 6.56 -14.57
C ALA A 46 -5.87 6.72 -15.14
N ASP A 47 -6.61 5.62 -15.28
CA ASP A 47 -7.99 5.66 -15.77
C ASP A 47 -8.93 6.39 -14.80
N VAL A 48 -8.76 6.18 -13.49
CA VAL A 48 -9.55 6.86 -12.45
C VAL A 48 -9.06 8.29 -12.21
N PHE A 49 -7.75 8.54 -12.31
CA PHE A 49 -7.13 9.85 -12.05
C PHE A 49 -6.29 10.32 -13.26
N PRO A 50 -6.96 10.72 -14.36
CA PRO A 50 -6.30 10.97 -15.65
C PRO A 50 -5.38 12.20 -15.69
N ASN A 51 -5.44 13.07 -14.68
CA ASN A 51 -4.59 14.26 -14.59
C ASN A 51 -3.37 14.06 -13.66
N ILE A 52 -3.16 12.85 -13.14
CA ILE A 52 -2.07 12.54 -12.20
C ILE A 52 -1.06 11.61 -12.86
N GLN A 53 0.22 11.97 -12.78
CA GLN A 53 1.33 11.06 -13.08
C GLN A 53 1.65 10.21 -11.85
N TRP A 54 1.75 8.89 -12.03
CA TRP A 54 1.96 7.96 -10.92
C TRP A 54 3.35 7.34 -10.96
N ASP A 55 4.07 7.44 -9.84
CA ASP A 55 5.22 6.57 -9.57
C ASP A 55 4.78 5.49 -8.57
N VAL A 56 4.64 4.26 -9.04
CA VAL A 56 4.28 3.12 -8.20
C VAL A 56 5.55 2.37 -7.81
N VAL A 57 5.93 2.43 -6.54
CA VAL A 57 7.12 1.76 -6.02
C VAL A 57 6.70 0.52 -5.22
N LEU A 58 6.99 -0.66 -5.78
CA LEU A 58 6.70 -1.95 -5.19
C LEU A 58 7.88 -2.41 -4.34
N ILE A 59 7.70 -2.44 -3.03
CA ILE A 59 8.77 -2.65 -2.06
C ILE A 59 8.53 -3.95 -1.31
N GLY A 60 9.48 -4.87 -1.41
CA GLY A 60 9.46 -6.09 -0.61
C GLY A 60 10.72 -6.92 -0.75
N PRO A 61 11.06 -7.76 0.24
CA PRO A 61 12.26 -8.60 0.20
C PRO A 61 12.22 -9.64 -0.94
N GLU A 62 11.03 -10.02 -1.40
CA GLU A 62 10.79 -10.96 -2.49
C GLU A 62 10.65 -10.29 -3.87
N MET A 63 10.85 -8.97 -3.96
CA MET A 63 10.74 -8.24 -5.23
C MET A 63 11.97 -8.43 -6.10
N ASP A 64 11.78 -8.48 -7.41
CA ASP A 64 12.87 -8.23 -8.36
C ASP A 64 13.00 -6.73 -8.63
N GLU A 65 14.20 -6.31 -9.02
CA GLU A 65 14.44 -4.94 -9.45
C GLU A 65 14.02 -4.80 -10.92
N PHE A 66 13.10 -3.88 -11.18
CA PHE A 66 12.61 -3.59 -12.53
C PHE A 66 12.05 -2.17 -12.62
N VAL A 67 11.88 -1.69 -13.84
CA VAL A 67 11.13 -0.47 -14.17
C VAL A 67 10.24 -0.76 -15.37
N VAL A 68 8.96 -0.42 -15.27
CA VAL A 68 7.97 -0.45 -16.35
C VAL A 68 7.37 0.93 -16.48
N ASP A 69 7.33 1.48 -17.68
CA ASP A 69 6.81 2.81 -17.98
C ASP A 69 5.71 2.70 -19.05
N SER A 70 4.48 3.10 -18.69
CA SER A 70 3.32 3.19 -19.59
C SER A 70 2.91 4.63 -19.88
N GLY A 71 3.83 5.58 -19.70
CA GLY A 71 3.62 7.02 -19.85
C GLY A 71 3.10 7.64 -18.56
N GLN A 72 1.83 7.37 -18.23
CA GLN A 72 1.21 7.96 -17.04
C GLN A 72 1.54 7.22 -15.74
N ILE A 73 1.90 5.94 -15.84
CA ILE A 73 2.34 5.10 -14.72
C ILE A 73 3.80 4.70 -14.95
N VAL A 74 4.64 4.96 -13.94
CA VAL A 74 5.98 4.38 -13.83
C VAL A 74 5.99 3.44 -12.63
N ALA A 75 6.07 2.14 -12.89
CA ALA A 75 6.14 1.11 -11.85
C ALA A 75 7.58 0.63 -11.64
N ARG A 76 8.02 0.51 -10.37
CA ARG A 76 9.38 0.10 -10.01
C ARG A 76 9.36 -1.00 -8.95
N GLY A 77 10.11 -2.07 -9.18
CA GLY A 77 10.36 -3.10 -8.17
C GLY A 77 11.60 -2.78 -7.34
N VAL A 78 11.51 -2.88 -6.01
CA VAL A 78 12.60 -2.62 -5.07
C VAL A 78 12.73 -3.77 -4.08
N ARG A 79 13.88 -4.46 -4.11
CA ARG A 79 14.18 -5.59 -3.21
C ARG A 79 14.67 -5.12 -1.84
N ARG A 80 13.80 -4.49 -1.05
CA ARG A 80 14.10 -3.99 0.31
C ARG A 80 12.88 -4.09 1.23
N THR A 81 13.09 -3.86 2.51
CA THR A 81 12.00 -3.48 3.43
C THR A 81 11.66 -2.00 3.22
N GLY A 82 10.47 -1.56 3.66
CA GLY A 82 10.07 -0.16 3.51
C GLY A 82 10.93 0.81 4.33
N HIS A 83 11.33 0.45 5.56
CA HIS A 83 12.20 1.29 6.39
C HIS A 83 13.64 1.37 5.89
N ASP A 84 14.16 0.32 5.24
CA ASP A 84 15.48 0.42 4.61
C ASP A 84 15.41 1.30 3.35
N TRP A 85 14.37 1.12 2.53
CA TRP A 85 14.16 1.95 1.34
C TRP A 85 13.99 3.42 1.69
N LEU A 86 13.32 3.75 2.80
CA LEU A 86 13.19 5.11 3.33
C LEU A 86 14.51 5.88 3.51
N ARG A 87 15.62 5.17 3.74
CA ARG A 87 16.95 5.80 3.92
C ARG A 87 17.66 6.07 2.59
N GLU A 88 17.26 5.38 1.52
CA GLU A 88 17.92 5.39 0.22
C GLU A 88 17.07 6.06 -0.86
N ALA A 89 15.77 6.20 -0.65
CA ALA A 89 14.84 6.71 -1.64
C ALA A 89 15.09 8.20 -1.92
N ASP A 90 15.28 8.53 -3.21
CA ASP A 90 15.39 9.91 -3.68
C ASP A 90 14.09 10.70 -3.50
N THR A 91 12.95 10.00 -3.48
CA THR A 91 11.62 10.60 -3.33
C THR A 91 10.80 9.85 -2.29
N LEU A 92 10.27 10.59 -1.31
CA LEU A 92 9.37 10.06 -0.30
C LEU A 92 7.96 9.80 -0.87
N PRO A 93 7.21 8.84 -0.31
CA PRO A 93 5.85 8.58 -0.76
C PRO A 93 4.91 9.73 -0.39
N ASN A 94 4.00 10.06 -1.31
CA ASN A 94 2.83 10.86 -0.97
C ASN A 94 1.78 10.00 -0.25
N ILE A 95 1.76 8.69 -0.56
CA ILE A 95 0.88 7.70 0.04
C ILE A 95 1.60 6.36 0.09
N ALA A 96 1.34 5.60 1.14
CA ALA A 96 1.79 4.22 1.25
C ALA A 96 0.59 3.28 1.38
N ALA A 97 0.68 2.10 0.80
CA ALA A 97 -0.20 0.98 1.07
C ALA A 97 0.65 -0.18 1.60
N CYS A 98 0.35 -0.61 2.82
CA CYS A 98 0.98 -1.75 3.47
C CYS A 98 0.18 -3.02 3.16
N LEU A 99 0.67 -3.77 2.18
CA LEU A 99 0.13 -5.06 1.77
C LEU A 99 0.63 -6.13 2.73
N ASN A 100 -0.26 -7.02 3.17
CA ASN A 100 0.09 -8.19 3.98
C ASN A 100 0.96 -7.87 5.22
N SER A 101 0.78 -6.69 5.82
CA SER A 101 1.58 -6.27 6.98
C SER A 101 1.39 -7.17 8.20
N GLY A 102 0.30 -7.95 8.22
CA GLY A 102 -0.06 -8.86 9.31
C GLY A 102 -0.32 -8.15 10.63
N ILE A 103 -0.32 -6.81 10.68
CA ILE A 103 -0.40 -6.04 11.92
C ILE A 103 -1.68 -6.35 12.69
N GLY A 104 -2.77 -6.59 11.98
CA GLY A 104 -4.04 -7.00 12.55
C GLY A 104 -4.08 -8.39 13.17
N THR A 105 -3.17 -9.29 12.77
CA THR A 105 -3.11 -10.66 13.32
C THR A 105 -2.71 -10.68 14.80
N LEU A 106 -2.07 -9.61 15.28
CA LEU A 106 -1.41 -9.54 16.59
C LEU A 106 -0.33 -10.63 16.79
N SER A 107 0.11 -11.28 15.71
CA SER A 107 1.16 -12.30 15.73
C SER A 107 2.53 -11.67 15.55
N PHE A 108 3.26 -11.47 16.66
CA PHE A 108 4.52 -10.74 16.67
C PHE A 108 5.53 -11.18 15.58
N PRO A 109 5.73 -12.48 15.28
CA PRO A 109 6.64 -12.89 14.20
C PRO A 109 6.26 -12.35 12.82
N LEU A 110 4.97 -12.20 12.54
CA LEU A 110 4.47 -11.66 11.27
C LEU A 110 4.57 -10.13 11.22
N VAL A 111 4.34 -9.47 12.36
CA VAL A 111 4.31 -8.00 12.44
C VAL A 111 5.72 -7.40 12.54
N ASN A 112 6.64 -8.06 13.23
CA ASN A 112 7.95 -7.53 13.58
C ASN A 112 8.75 -6.92 12.40
N PRO A 113 8.79 -7.52 11.20
CA PRO A 113 9.49 -6.93 10.05
C PRO A 113 8.89 -5.59 9.56
N TRP A 114 7.63 -5.33 9.89
CA TRP A 114 6.86 -4.19 9.38
C TRP A 114 6.72 -3.06 10.40
N ILE A 115 6.94 -3.30 11.69
CA ILE A 115 6.80 -2.28 12.76
C ILE A 115 7.61 -1.03 12.43
N SER A 116 8.90 -1.18 12.16
CA SER A 116 9.79 -0.05 11.85
C SER A 116 9.34 0.71 10.60
N THR A 117 8.82 0.00 9.60
CA THR A 117 8.30 0.64 8.38
C THR A 117 7.06 1.48 8.68
N ILE A 118 6.13 0.94 9.46
CA ILE A 118 4.88 1.62 9.82
C ILE A 118 5.19 2.82 10.71
N GLU A 119 6.07 2.67 11.69
CA GLU A 119 6.50 3.75 12.57
C GLU A 119 7.08 4.93 11.78
N GLU A 120 7.99 4.67 10.83
CA GLU A 120 8.60 5.72 10.02
C GLU A 120 7.60 6.41 9.08
N LEU A 121 6.71 5.64 8.44
CA LEU A 121 5.66 6.22 7.58
C LEU A 121 4.73 7.14 8.37
N LEU A 122 4.32 6.72 9.56
CA LEU A 122 3.47 7.52 10.44
C LEU A 122 4.20 8.75 11.00
N ARG A 123 5.51 8.63 11.31
CA ARG A 123 6.35 9.76 11.74
C ARG A 123 6.46 10.84 10.67
N LEU A 124 6.52 10.43 9.40
CA LEU A 124 6.52 11.32 8.24
C LEU A 124 5.13 11.87 7.87
N GLN A 125 4.09 11.50 8.63
CA GLN A 125 2.70 11.88 8.36
C GLN A 125 2.21 11.44 6.97
N VAL A 126 2.78 10.36 6.44
CA VAL A 126 2.36 9.79 5.16
C VAL A 126 1.02 9.09 5.37
N PRO A 127 -0.04 9.45 4.59
CA PRO A 127 -1.26 8.65 4.53
C PRO A 127 -0.93 7.19 4.23
N THR A 128 -1.28 6.30 5.16
CA THR A 128 -0.93 4.88 5.08
C THR A 128 -2.20 4.03 5.06
N LEU A 129 -2.38 3.29 3.97
CA LEU A 129 -3.46 2.35 3.76
C LEU A 129 -3.04 0.96 4.26
N PHE A 130 -3.88 0.32 5.06
CA PHE A 130 -3.73 -1.08 5.43
C PHE A 130 -4.77 -1.87 4.65
N THR A 131 -4.31 -2.82 3.82
CA THR A 131 -5.20 -3.57 2.91
C THR A 131 -5.65 -4.90 3.52
N CYS A 132 -5.87 -4.93 4.83
CA CYS A 132 -6.41 -6.09 5.49
C CYS A 132 -7.93 -6.18 5.26
N PHE A 133 -8.39 -7.36 4.81
CA PHE A 133 -9.80 -7.60 4.47
C PHE A 133 -10.57 -8.37 5.58
N SER A 134 -9.87 -8.87 6.61
CA SER A 134 -10.50 -9.62 7.71
C SER A 134 -11.00 -8.66 8.80
N LEU A 135 -12.26 -8.81 9.21
CA LEU A 135 -12.84 -8.06 10.34
C LEU A 135 -12.03 -8.20 11.62
N ARG A 136 -11.56 -9.43 11.89
CA ARG A 136 -10.77 -9.73 13.09
C ARG A 136 -9.42 -9.03 13.06
N GLU A 137 -8.73 -9.11 11.93
CA GLU A 137 -7.43 -8.47 11.78
C GLU A 137 -7.59 -6.96 11.84
N ARG A 138 -8.58 -6.38 11.15
CA ARG A 138 -8.91 -4.94 11.20
C ARG A 138 -9.10 -4.42 12.62
N ALA A 139 -9.81 -5.15 13.48
CA ALA A 139 -9.97 -4.78 14.88
C ALA A 139 -8.63 -4.73 15.62
N GLY A 140 -7.72 -5.68 15.34
CA GLY A 140 -6.36 -5.67 15.84
C GLY A 140 -5.54 -4.48 15.32
N GLU A 141 -5.68 -4.14 14.02
CA GLU A 141 -5.02 -2.98 13.41
C GLU A 141 -5.43 -1.69 14.11
N ASP A 142 -6.74 -1.45 14.29
CA ASP A 142 -7.25 -0.23 14.92
C ASP A 142 -6.75 -0.09 16.37
N VAL A 143 -6.69 -1.19 17.13
CA VAL A 143 -6.12 -1.19 18.49
C VAL A 143 -4.65 -0.78 18.45
N ILE A 144 -3.82 -1.40 17.62
CA ILE A 144 -2.39 -1.08 17.54
C ILE A 144 -2.19 0.37 17.06
N LEU A 145 -2.87 0.76 15.99
CA LEU A 145 -2.73 2.08 15.36
C LEU A 145 -3.13 3.22 16.28
N ARG A 146 -4.14 3.03 17.14
CA ARG A 146 -4.54 4.02 18.14
C ARG A 146 -3.66 4.00 19.38
N GLN A 147 -3.34 2.82 19.91
CA GLN A 147 -2.66 2.69 21.20
C GLN A 147 -1.15 2.92 21.08
N LEU A 148 -0.50 2.32 20.08
CA LEU A 148 0.94 2.41 19.89
C LEU A 148 1.33 3.66 19.11
N PHE A 149 0.61 3.97 18.04
CA PHE A 149 1.00 5.03 17.12
C PHE A 149 0.18 6.33 17.25
N LYS A 150 -0.88 6.33 18.06
CA LYS A 150 -1.80 7.48 18.24
C LYS A 150 -2.30 8.06 16.90
N SER A 151 -2.42 7.20 15.90
CA SER A 151 -2.81 7.59 14.55
C SER A 151 -4.33 7.83 14.45
N LYS A 152 -4.73 8.64 13.47
CA LYS A 152 -6.14 8.90 13.15
C LYS A 152 -6.53 8.11 11.90
N VAL A 153 -7.63 7.36 11.99
CA VAL A 153 -8.23 6.71 10.82
C VAL A 153 -8.89 7.78 9.94
N LEU A 154 -8.48 7.83 8.67
CA LEU A 154 -9.03 8.77 7.68
C LEU A 154 -10.16 8.16 6.85
N VAL A 155 -10.03 6.87 6.51
CA VAL A 155 -10.98 6.10 5.70
C VAL A 155 -11.18 4.75 6.39
N ASP A 156 -12.43 4.33 6.56
CA ASP A 156 -12.71 2.98 7.04
C ASP A 156 -12.97 2.03 5.89
N PHE A 157 -12.16 0.97 5.83
CA PHE A 157 -12.08 0.08 4.69
C PHE A 157 -13.24 -0.93 4.63
N LEU A 158 -14.02 -1.07 5.72
CA LEU A 158 -15.17 -1.97 5.80
C LEU A 158 -16.31 -1.64 4.82
N HIS A 159 -16.30 -0.43 4.26
CA HIS A 159 -17.25 -0.01 3.24
C HIS A 159 -16.73 -0.17 1.81
N ASN A 160 -15.54 -0.78 1.62
CA ASN A 160 -14.97 -0.99 0.31
C ASN A 160 -15.75 -2.09 -0.45
N PRO A 161 -16.42 -1.78 -1.57
CA PRO A 161 -17.18 -2.76 -2.36
C PRO A 161 -16.29 -3.79 -3.07
N PHE A 162 -14.97 -3.60 -3.06
CA PHE A 162 -13.99 -4.51 -3.66
C PHE A 162 -13.35 -5.47 -2.65
N THR A 163 -13.87 -5.52 -1.42
CA THR A 163 -13.49 -6.52 -0.42
C THR A 163 -13.93 -7.90 -0.94
N PRO A 164 -13.02 -8.89 -1.03
CA PRO A 164 -13.39 -10.26 -1.41
C PRO A 164 -14.44 -10.80 -0.43
N GLU A 165 -15.50 -11.45 -0.90
CA GLU A 165 -16.48 -12.08 -0.01
C GLU A 165 -15.85 -13.34 0.63
N GLU A 166 -16.38 -13.82 1.77
CA GLU A 166 -15.83 -14.99 2.50
C GLU A 166 -15.74 -16.30 1.68
N GLY A 167 -16.19 -16.32 0.42
CA GLY A 167 -16.04 -17.43 -0.53
C GLY A 167 -14.97 -17.26 -1.62
N ASP A 168 -14.30 -16.10 -1.72
CA ASP A 168 -13.38 -15.77 -2.83
C ASP A 168 -11.91 -16.13 -2.55
N THR A 169 -11.62 -16.69 -1.37
CA THR A 169 -10.24 -17.11 -1.03
C THR A 169 -9.97 -18.47 -1.69
N PRO A 170 -8.92 -18.61 -2.53
CA PRO A 170 -8.53 -19.92 -3.04
C PRO A 170 -8.16 -20.81 -1.85
N ALA A 171 -8.72 -22.02 -1.83
CA ALA A 171 -8.38 -23.07 -0.86
C ALA A 171 -6.88 -23.43 -0.89
#